data_AF-A0A497PVK1-F1
#
_entry.id   AF-A0A497PVK1-F1
#
_cell.length_a   1.000
_cell.length_b   1.000
_cell.length_c   1.000
_cell.angle_alpha   90.00
_cell.angle_beta   90.00
_cell.angle_gamma   90.00
#
_symmetry.space_group_name_H-M   'P 1'
#
loop_
_entity.id
_entity.type
_entity.pdbx_description
1 polymer ?
#
loop_
_entity_poly.entity_id
_entity_poly.type
_entity_poly.pdbx_seq_one_letter_code
_entity_poly.pdbx_strand_id
1 'polypeptide(L)'
;MSKDDGIDPTKARSDLVNLLRANPEITKNIVTIIESELRDLKDSKGASAITTMLTEAASNADVAPDVRDGILYYLTQTSPDVRQTILVRTIEELLSLENSRDATLKALSHISTEENVKMVMEWVDRQILTLSQAIFVLLYPDSSSGII
;
A
#
# COMPACT_ATOMS: atom_id res chain seq x y z
N MET A 1 -15.11 -24.83 -16.34
CA MET A 1 -13.68 -24.78 -15.96
C MET A 1 -13.34 -23.31 -15.78
N SER A 2 -13.12 -22.89 -14.54
CA SER A 2 -12.78 -21.50 -14.20
C SER A 2 -11.41 -21.16 -14.77
N LYS A 3 -11.34 -20.10 -15.58
CA LYS A 3 -10.08 -19.47 -15.96
C LYS A 3 -9.61 -18.63 -14.78
N ASP A 4 -8.78 -19.27 -13.96
CA ASP A 4 -7.99 -18.62 -12.93
C ASP A 4 -6.78 -17.97 -13.64
N ASP A 5 -7.05 -16.88 -14.36
CA ASP A 5 -6.04 -16.15 -15.14
C ASP A 5 -5.22 -15.26 -14.17
N GLY A 6 -4.27 -15.90 -13.47
CA GLY A 6 -2.87 -15.61 -13.75
C GLY A 6 -2.02 -14.85 -12.73
N ILE A 7 -2.58 -14.21 -11.69
CA ILE A 7 -1.75 -13.52 -10.67
C ILE A 7 -2.37 -13.76 -9.30
N ASP A 8 -1.67 -14.46 -8.42
CA ASP A 8 -2.05 -14.65 -7.01
C ASP A 8 -1.94 -13.30 -6.26
N PRO A 9 -2.91 -12.89 -5.42
CA PRO A 9 -2.79 -11.69 -4.59
C PRO A 9 -1.47 -11.63 -3.80
N THR A 10 -0.95 -12.80 -3.40
CA THR A 10 0.33 -12.97 -2.73
C THR A 10 1.50 -12.59 -3.63
N LYS A 11 1.42 -12.96 -4.91
CA LYS A 11 2.41 -12.61 -5.93
C LYS A 11 2.37 -11.12 -6.24
N ALA A 12 1.19 -10.54 -6.47
CA ALA A 12 1.04 -9.11 -6.69
C ALA A 12 1.59 -8.27 -5.53
N ARG A 13 1.37 -8.72 -4.29
CA ARG A 13 1.96 -8.12 -3.09
C ARG A 13 3.49 -8.22 -3.10
N SER A 14 4.05 -9.41 -3.35
CA SER A 14 5.50 -9.61 -3.40
C SER A 14 6.14 -8.73 -4.48
N ASP A 15 5.51 -8.64 -5.64
CA ASP A 15 5.98 -7.83 -6.77
C ASP A 15 5.92 -6.34 -6.45
N LEU A 16 4.86 -5.88 -5.77
CA LEU A 16 4.75 -4.51 -5.29
C LEU A 16 5.84 -4.17 -4.26
N VAL A 17 6.10 -5.06 -3.30
CA VAL A 17 7.21 -4.87 -2.34
C VAL A 17 8.54 -4.78 -3.06
N ASN A 18 8.81 -5.68 -4.01
CA ASN A 18 10.06 -5.68 -4.77
C ASN A 18 10.25 -4.38 -5.57
N LEU A 19 9.19 -3.89 -6.22
CA LEU A 19 9.19 -2.63 -6.95
C LEU A 19 9.51 -1.44 -6.03
N LEU A 20 8.88 -1.38 -4.86
CA LEU A 20 9.07 -0.29 -3.90
C LEU A 20 10.45 -0.35 -3.23
N ARG A 21 10.98 -1.54 -2.95
CA ARG A 21 12.34 -1.72 -2.42
C ARG A 21 13.43 -1.28 -3.38
N ALA A 22 13.23 -1.52 -4.68
CA ALA A 22 14.21 -1.16 -5.70
C ALA A 22 14.38 0.36 -5.84
N ASN A 23 13.40 1.15 -5.39
CA ASN A 23 13.41 2.60 -5.52
C ASN A 23 12.82 3.30 -4.28
N PRO A 24 13.64 3.71 -3.30
CA PRO A 24 13.18 4.41 -2.09
C PRO A 24 12.43 5.72 -2.36
N GLU A 25 12.70 6.40 -3.49
CA GLU A 25 11.95 7.56 -3.95
C GLU A 25 10.49 7.21 -4.31
N ILE A 26 10.24 5.96 -4.73
CA ILE A 26 8.92 5.41 -5.09
C ILE A 26 8.16 4.99 -3.83
N THR A 27 8.82 4.78 -2.69
CA THR A 27 8.13 4.59 -1.40
C THR A 27 7.24 5.80 -1.06
N LYS A 28 7.58 7.02 -1.48
CA LYS A 28 6.67 8.19 -1.37
C LYS A 28 5.39 8.00 -2.19
N ASN A 29 5.45 7.23 -3.28
CA ASN A 29 4.31 6.95 -4.12
C ASN A 29 3.29 6.03 -3.45
N ILE A 30 3.68 5.29 -2.39
CA ILE A 30 2.73 4.56 -1.56
C ILE A 30 1.70 5.50 -0.93
N VAL A 31 2.10 6.74 -0.60
CA VAL A 31 1.20 7.79 -0.10
C VAL A 31 0.11 8.05 -1.12
N THR A 32 0.47 8.24 -2.39
CA THR A 32 -0.49 8.51 -3.46
C THR A 32 -1.41 7.31 -3.73
N ILE A 33 -0.90 6.07 -3.66
CA ILE A 33 -1.74 4.86 -3.78
C ILE A 33 -2.74 4.81 -2.63
N ILE A 34 -2.28 5.02 -1.40
CA ILE A 34 -3.11 5.03 -0.19
C ILE A 34 -4.13 6.17 -0.25
N GLU A 35 -3.72 7.39 -0.53
CA GLU A 35 -4.59 8.57 -0.65
C GLU A 35 -5.67 8.35 -1.71
N SER A 36 -5.33 7.69 -2.83
CA SER A 36 -6.29 7.36 -3.88
C SER A 36 -7.28 6.28 -3.44
N GLU A 37 -6.84 5.29 -2.64
CA GLU A 37 -7.72 4.31 -2.01
C GLU A 37 -8.65 4.97 -0.97
N LEU A 38 -8.12 5.87 -0.14
CA LEU A 38 -8.87 6.59 0.90
C LEU A 38 -9.88 7.58 0.33
N ARG A 39 -9.60 8.16 -0.84
CA ARG A 39 -10.54 9.04 -1.57
C ARG A 39 -11.61 8.27 -2.35
N ASP A 40 -11.64 6.94 -2.24
CA ASP A 40 -12.45 6.02 -3.02
C ASP A 40 -12.02 6.02 -4.50
N LEU A 41 -11.46 4.89 -4.97
CA LEU A 41 -11.03 4.71 -6.37
C LEU A 41 -12.16 4.80 -7.40
N LYS A 42 -13.40 5.02 -6.96
CA LYS A 42 -14.53 5.35 -7.84
C LYS A 42 -14.32 6.66 -8.60
N ASP A 43 -13.44 7.55 -8.14
CA ASP A 43 -13.00 8.67 -8.96
C ASP A 43 -11.93 8.19 -9.97
N SER A 44 -12.27 8.26 -11.26
CA SER A 44 -11.38 7.96 -12.39
C SER A 44 -10.00 8.62 -12.32
N LYS A 45 -9.86 9.69 -11.53
CA LYS A 45 -8.59 10.37 -11.24
C LYS A 45 -7.66 9.57 -10.33
N GLY A 46 -8.19 8.82 -9.35
CA GLY A 46 -7.37 8.00 -8.44
C GLY A 46 -6.75 6.81 -9.16
N ALA A 47 -7.57 6.07 -9.93
CA ALA A 47 -7.09 4.93 -10.71
C ALA A 47 -6.06 5.34 -11.79
N SER A 48 -6.26 6.48 -12.45
CA SER A 48 -5.31 6.99 -13.44
C SER A 48 -4.00 7.47 -12.81
N ALA A 49 -4.03 8.11 -11.63
CA ALA A 49 -2.83 8.48 -10.89
C ALA A 49 -2.00 7.26 -10.48
N ILE A 50 -2.63 6.22 -9.94
CA ILE A 50 -1.99 4.93 -9.63
C ILE A 50 -1.36 4.32 -10.89
N THR A 51 -2.09 4.33 -12.00
CA THR A 51 -1.64 3.74 -13.27
C THR A 51 -0.38 4.43 -13.82
N THR A 52 -0.39 5.76 -13.91
CA THR A 52 0.75 6.54 -14.40
C THR A 52 1.97 6.30 -13.53
N MET A 53 1.81 6.41 -12.21
CA MET A 53 2.90 6.26 -11.27
C MET A 53 3.51 4.86 -11.27
N LEU A 54 2.70 3.80 -11.24
CA LEU A 54 3.22 2.42 -11.30
C LEU A 54 3.88 2.12 -12.66
N THR A 55 3.42 2.75 -13.73
CA THR A 55 4.04 2.62 -15.06
C THR A 55 5.41 3.29 -15.08
N GLU A 56 5.55 4.50 -14.52
CA GLU A 56 6.84 5.18 -14.37
C GLU A 56 7.78 4.39 -13.46
N ALA A 57 7.27 3.88 -12.34
CA ALA A 57 8.02 3.07 -11.39
C ALA A 57 8.56 1.78 -12.01
N ALA A 58 7.71 1.04 -12.70
CA ALA A 58 8.08 -0.20 -13.36
C ALA A 58 9.10 0.04 -14.48
N SER A 59 8.95 1.14 -15.24
CA SER A 59 9.90 1.51 -16.29
C SER A 59 11.29 1.85 -15.73
N ASN A 60 11.35 2.56 -14.60
CA ASN A 60 12.62 2.90 -13.95
C ASN A 60 13.31 1.69 -13.29
N ALA A 61 12.53 0.68 -12.90
CA ALA A 61 13.03 -0.53 -12.24
C ALA A 61 13.27 -1.71 -13.21
N ASP A 62 13.08 -1.51 -14.53
CA ASP A 62 13.13 -2.56 -15.55
C ASP A 62 12.22 -3.77 -15.22
N VAL A 63 11.05 -3.49 -14.67
CA VAL A 63 10.05 -4.50 -14.30
C VAL A 63 9.24 -4.88 -15.52
N ALA A 64 9.07 -6.19 -15.71
CA ALA A 64 8.35 -6.73 -16.86
C ALA A 64 6.88 -6.26 -16.90
N PRO A 65 6.29 -6.01 -18.09
CA PRO A 65 4.94 -5.47 -18.21
C PRO A 65 3.85 -6.33 -17.54
N ASP A 66 4.01 -7.65 -17.55
CA ASP A 66 3.08 -8.60 -16.91
C ASP A 66 3.04 -8.43 -15.39
N VAL A 67 4.19 -8.16 -14.77
CA VAL A 67 4.30 -7.88 -13.33
C VAL A 67 3.61 -6.55 -13.00
N ARG A 68 3.88 -5.50 -13.79
CA ARG A 68 3.22 -4.19 -13.63
C ARG A 68 1.70 -4.32 -13.77
N ASP A 69 1.23 -4.99 -14.81
CA ASP A 69 -0.20 -5.12 -15.12
C ASP A 69 -0.92 -5.92 -14.03
N GLY A 70 -0.23 -6.86 -13.38
CA GLY A 70 -0.72 -7.56 -12.20
C GLY A 70 -0.91 -6.68 -10.99
N ILE A 71 0.11 -5.91 -10.63
CA ILE A 71 0.03 -4.95 -9.52
C ILE A 71 -1.13 -3.98 -9.78
N LEU A 72 -1.25 -3.47 -11.01
CA LEU A 72 -2.32 -2.55 -11.40
C LEU A 72 -3.71 -3.18 -11.30
N TYR A 73 -3.88 -4.39 -11.82
CA TYR A 73 -5.14 -5.13 -11.71
C TYR A 73 -5.58 -5.23 -10.25
N TYR A 74 -4.66 -5.67 -9.38
CA TYR A 74 -4.98 -5.84 -7.97
C TYR A 74 -5.32 -4.52 -7.28
N LEU A 75 -4.58 -3.45 -7.55
CA LEU A 75 -4.79 -2.15 -6.92
C LEU A 75 -5.92 -1.32 -7.51
N THR A 76 -6.53 -1.71 -8.64
CA THR A 76 -7.58 -0.88 -9.30
C THR A 76 -8.85 -1.63 -9.65
N GLN A 77 -8.80 -2.96 -9.83
CA GLN A 77 -9.92 -3.75 -10.38
C GLN A 77 -10.50 -4.76 -9.39
N THR A 78 -9.86 -4.98 -8.23
CA THR A 78 -10.37 -5.91 -7.20
C THR A 78 -11.24 -5.20 -6.16
N SER A 79 -11.89 -5.95 -5.26
CA SER A 79 -12.73 -5.36 -4.22
C SER A 79 -11.92 -4.53 -3.21
N PRO A 80 -12.53 -3.52 -2.56
CA PRO A 80 -11.84 -2.72 -1.54
C PRO A 80 -11.12 -3.58 -0.50
N ASP A 81 -11.74 -4.63 0.03
CA ASP A 81 -11.13 -5.49 1.06
C ASP A 81 -9.81 -6.15 0.59
N VAL A 82 -9.76 -6.59 -0.67
CA VAL A 82 -8.55 -7.18 -1.27
C VAL A 82 -7.47 -6.12 -1.42
N ARG A 83 -7.82 -4.93 -1.90
CA ARG A 83 -6.88 -3.81 -2.05
C ARG A 83 -6.30 -3.36 -0.72
N GLN A 84 -7.16 -3.16 0.28
CA GLN A 84 -6.77 -2.80 1.63
C GLN A 84 -5.81 -3.83 2.22
N THR A 85 -6.10 -5.12 2.05
CA THR A 85 -5.22 -6.20 2.52
C THR A 85 -3.84 -6.14 1.86
N ILE A 86 -3.79 -5.96 0.54
CA ILE A 86 -2.53 -5.83 -0.20
C ILE A 86 -1.73 -4.62 0.29
N LEU A 87 -2.38 -3.47 0.47
CA LEU A 87 -1.73 -2.24 0.96
C LEU A 87 -1.20 -2.40 2.38
N VAL A 88 -2.03 -2.86 3.31
CA VAL A 88 -1.64 -3.04 4.72
C VAL A 88 -0.45 -3.98 4.84
N ARG A 89 -0.49 -5.13 4.15
CA ARG A 89 0.60 -6.12 4.18
C ARG A 89 1.87 -5.62 3.49
N THR A 90 1.74 -4.81 2.44
CA THR A 90 2.90 -4.19 1.77
C THR A 90 3.59 -3.21 2.71
N ILE A 91 2.82 -2.34 3.38
CA ILE A 91 3.35 -1.36 4.34
C ILE A 91 3.98 -2.08 5.54
N GLU A 92 3.35 -3.14 6.05
CA GLU A 92 3.90 -3.96 7.14
C GLU A 92 5.27 -4.52 6.79
N GLU A 93 5.41 -5.06 5.59
CA GLU A 93 6.69 -5.59 5.10
C GLU A 93 7.73 -4.47 4.93
N LEU A 94 7.36 -3.33 4.35
CA LEU A 94 8.26 -2.19 4.18
C LEU A 94 8.73 -1.58 5.51
N LEU A 95 7.87 -1.58 6.54
CA LEU A 95 8.25 -1.14 7.89
C LEU A 95 9.17 -2.15 8.60
N SER A 96 9.10 -3.42 8.23
CA SER A 96 9.96 -4.48 8.76
C SER A 96 11.35 -4.52 8.13
N LEU A 97 11.55 -3.78 7.03
CA LEU A 97 12.80 -3.69 6.28
C LEU A 97 13.54 -2.40 6.64
N GLU A 98 14.76 -2.52 7.17
CA GLU A 98 15.57 -1.36 7.62
C GLU A 98 15.74 -0.29 6.54
N ASN A 99 15.95 -0.70 5.29
CA ASN A 99 16.23 0.21 4.18
C ASN A 99 14.98 0.97 3.66
N SER A 100 13.77 0.56 4.04
CA SER A 100 12.51 1.21 3.64
C SER A 100 11.71 1.78 4.80
N ARG A 101 12.08 1.46 6.05
CA ARG A 101 11.32 1.84 7.24
C ARG A 101 11.12 3.36 7.36
N ASP A 102 12.18 4.15 7.30
CA ASP A 102 12.09 5.61 7.45
C ASP A 102 11.26 6.27 6.35
N ALA A 103 11.45 5.82 5.10
CA ALA A 103 10.68 6.31 3.96
C ALA A 103 9.19 5.97 4.13
N THR A 104 8.88 4.78 4.66
CA THR A 104 7.51 4.32 4.89
C THR A 104 6.85 5.06 6.06
N LEU A 105 7.57 5.29 7.16
CA LEU A 105 7.08 6.11 8.27
C LEU A 105 6.79 7.54 7.82
N LYS A 106 7.72 8.13 7.05
CA LYS A 106 7.52 9.47 6.48
C LYS A 106 6.30 9.53 5.56
N ALA A 107 6.09 8.49 4.75
CA ALA A 107 4.90 8.36 3.93
C ALA A 107 3.62 8.31 4.79
N LEU A 108 3.58 7.48 5.83
CA LEU A 108 2.43 7.40 6.75
C LEU A 108 2.16 8.73 7.45
N SER A 109 3.19 9.52 7.78
CA SER A 109 3.03 10.83 8.41
C SER A 109 2.39 11.87 7.48
N HIS A 110 2.42 11.69 6.16
CA HIS A 110 1.66 12.53 5.23
C HIS A 110 0.15 12.27 5.28
N ILE A 111 -0.24 11.05 5.67
CA ILE A 111 -1.66 10.62 5.71
C ILE A 111 -2.27 10.89 7.08
N SER A 112 -1.56 10.51 8.16
CA SER A 112 -2.13 10.49 9.51
C SER A 112 -1.56 11.56 10.46
N THR A 113 -0.62 12.42 10.01
CA THR A 113 0.29 13.27 10.82
C THR A 113 1.42 12.51 11.50
N GLU A 114 2.55 13.19 11.73
CA GLU A 114 3.73 12.61 12.41
C GLU A 114 3.42 12.21 13.86
N GLU A 115 2.63 13.02 14.57
CA GLU A 115 2.25 12.79 15.97
C GLU A 115 1.41 11.52 16.14
N ASN A 116 0.42 11.30 15.27
CA ASN A 116 -0.37 10.06 15.29
C ASN A 116 0.47 8.85 14.89
N VAL A 117 1.32 8.97 13.86
CA VAL A 117 2.22 7.86 13.48
C VAL A 117 3.08 7.46 14.67
N LYS A 118 3.70 8.43 15.35
CA LYS A 118 4.51 8.17 16.53
C LYS A 118 3.72 7.50 17.65
N MET A 119 2.53 8.02 17.96
CA MET A 119 1.66 7.46 19.01
C MET A 119 1.24 6.01 18.70
N VAL A 120 0.80 5.75 17.46
CA VAL A 120 0.35 4.40 17.07
C VAL A 120 1.52 3.42 17.00
N MET A 121 2.70 3.86 16.55
CA MET A 121 3.90 3.02 16.58
C MET A 121 4.36 2.72 18.02
N GLU A 122 4.20 3.66 18.96
CA GLU A 122 4.44 3.39 20.38
C GLU A 122 3.49 2.30 20.93
N TRP A 123 2.25 2.24 20.46
CA TRP A 123 1.34 1.14 20.80
C TRP A 123 1.80 -0.20 20.26
N VAL A 124 2.46 -0.24 19.11
CA VAL A 124 3.10 -1.46 18.59
C VAL A 124 4.26 -1.87 19.50
N ASP A 125 5.14 -0.93 19.86
CA ASP A 125 6.30 -1.19 20.72
C ASP A 125 5.88 -1.69 22.12
N ARG A 126 4.74 -1.21 22.61
CA ARG A 126 4.12 -1.64 23.88
C ARG A 126 3.28 -2.91 23.76
N GLN A 127 3.27 -3.55 22.59
CA GLN A 127 2.50 -4.77 22.31
C GLN A 127 0.98 -4.61 22.52
N ILE A 128 0.47 -3.38 22.41
CA ILE A 128 -0.95 -3.07 22.48
C ILE A 128 -1.61 -3.38 21.13
N LEU A 129 -0.92 -3.08 20.03
CA LEU A 129 -1.34 -3.40 18.66
C LEU A 129 -0.28 -4.24 17.95
N THR A 130 -0.72 -5.09 17.03
CA THR A 130 0.16 -5.64 15.98
C THR A 130 0.48 -4.56 14.93
N LEU A 131 1.56 -4.74 14.19
CA LEU A 131 1.96 -3.81 13.12
C LEU A 131 0.86 -3.66 12.06
N SER A 132 0.26 -4.78 11.63
CA SER A 132 -0.94 -4.79 10.77
C SER A 132 -2.09 -3.92 11.32
N GLN A 133 -2.43 -4.05 12.61
CA GLN A 133 -3.51 -3.26 13.22
C GLN A 133 -3.16 -1.77 13.30
N ALA A 134 -1.92 -1.44 13.64
CA ALA A 134 -1.43 -0.07 13.66
C ALA A 134 -1.52 0.59 12.28
N ILE A 135 -1.11 -0.11 11.22
CA ILE A 135 -1.23 0.38 9.85
C ILE A 135 -2.69 0.61 9.50
N PHE A 136 -3.59 -0.32 9.81
CA PHE A 136 -5.01 -0.14 9.54
C PHE A 136 -5.58 1.12 10.22
N VAL A 137 -5.24 1.37 11.49
CA VAL A 137 -5.64 2.59 12.23
C VAL A 137 -5.09 3.86 11.56
N LEU A 138 -3.84 3.84 11.11
CA LEU A 138 -3.20 5.01 10.48
C LEU A 138 -3.80 5.34 9.12
N LEU A 139 -4.20 4.32 8.37
CA LEU A 139 -4.79 4.50 7.04
C LEU A 139 -6.28 4.85 7.13
N TYR A 140 -7.04 4.25 8.05
CA TYR A 140 -8.50 4.35 8.09
C TYR A 140 -9.01 4.91 9.43
N PRO A 141 -8.68 6.16 9.80
CA PRO A 141 -9.04 6.72 11.10
C PRO A 141 -10.56 6.81 11.35
N ASP A 142 -11.37 6.94 10.29
CA ASP A 142 -12.85 7.02 10.36
C ASP A 142 -13.58 5.65 10.24
N SER A 143 -12.83 4.54 10.13
CA SER A 143 -13.42 3.19 10.06
C SER A 143 -14.03 2.70 11.39
N SER A 144 -14.06 3.56 12.41
CA SER A 144 -14.96 3.43 13.56
C SER A 144 -16.45 3.36 13.18
N SER A 145 -16.79 3.66 11.92
CA SER A 145 -18.09 3.39 11.31
C SER A 145 -18.43 1.90 11.11
N GLY A 146 -17.46 1.00 11.28
CA GLY A 146 -17.61 -0.45 11.06
C GLY A 146 -17.86 -1.30 12.32
N ILE A 147 -18.01 -0.67 13.49
CA ILE A 147 -18.50 -1.35 14.69
C ILE A 147 -19.95 -0.92 14.93
N ILE A 148 -20.88 -1.57 14.24
CA ILE A 148 -22.29 -1.69 14.66
C ILE A 148 -22.74 -3.13 14.41
#